data_AF-A0A818DWX2-F1
#
_entry.id   AF-A0A818DWX2-F1
#
_cell.length_a   1.000
_cell.length_b   1.000
_cell.length_c   1.000
_cell.angle_alpha   90.00
_cell.angle_beta   90.00
_cell.angle_gamma   90.00
#
_symmetry.space_group_name_H-M   'P 1'
#
loop_
_entity.id
_entity.type
_entity.pdbx_description
1 polymer ?
#
loop_
_entity_poly.entity_id
_entity_poly.type
_entity_poly.pdbx_seq_one_letter_code
_entity_poly.pdbx_strand_id
1 'polypeptide(L)'
;MHIIISSSDSYVHGKLGDSAWISARDRCQLCDGAIEEQGSDVSSWVSVSRGESEWSDGFVDFGPVTENLRDFLNGTLVDQQKILRYPLCVVYICGLDHFNKCSYVERMAKQDNMSCAIVYRVGCDEQLISRSVKTADCIYIPLAKERKKLTDVSSTLIRQYFQKPATNTSNIERFIYPNVRQYMSKKYGKK
;
A
#
# COMPACT_ATOMS: atom_id res chain seq x y z
N MET A 1 9.93 10.83 2.20
CA MET A 1 9.39 9.85 3.18
C MET A 1 8.18 9.17 2.56
N HIS A 2 8.11 7.85 2.59
CA HIS A 2 6.99 7.05 2.13
C HIS A 2 6.36 6.34 3.32
N ILE A 3 5.05 6.44 3.45
CA ILE A 3 4.31 5.87 4.57
C ILE A 3 3.38 4.80 4.03
N ILE A 4 3.55 3.58 4.52
CA ILE A 4 2.62 2.48 4.27
C ILE A 4 1.53 2.56 5.33
N ILE A 5 0.28 2.74 4.91
CA ILE A 5 -0.88 2.78 5.80
C ILE A 5 -1.62 1.45 5.68
N SER A 6 -1.85 0.78 6.81
CA SER A 6 -2.66 -0.44 6.84
C SER A 6 -4.12 -0.13 7.12
N SER A 7 -5.03 -0.71 6.34
CA SER A 7 -6.45 -0.52 6.57
C SER A 7 -6.93 -1.04 7.91
N SER A 8 -8.15 -0.69 8.32
CA SER A 8 -8.78 -1.23 9.52
C SER A 8 -9.10 -2.74 9.41
N ASP A 9 -9.31 -3.37 10.57
CA ASP A 9 -9.63 -4.80 10.63
C ASP A 9 -11.02 -5.12 10.14
N SER A 10 -12.02 -4.32 10.50
CA SER A 10 -13.41 -4.49 10.06
C SER A 10 -13.54 -4.49 8.54
N TYR A 11 -12.86 -3.57 7.84
CA TYR A 11 -12.89 -3.50 6.39
C TYR A 11 -12.27 -4.74 5.74
N VAL A 12 -11.08 -5.13 6.19
CA VAL A 12 -10.38 -6.27 5.59
C VAL A 12 -11.08 -7.58 5.93
N HIS A 13 -11.61 -7.71 7.14
CA HIS A 13 -12.44 -8.84 7.56
C HIS A 13 -13.70 -8.93 6.70
N GLY A 14 -14.44 -7.84 6.51
CA GLY A 14 -15.62 -7.80 5.65
C GLY A 14 -15.32 -8.17 4.19
N LYS A 15 -14.13 -7.82 3.69
CA LYS A 15 -13.70 -8.13 2.31
C LYS A 15 -13.21 -9.56 2.11
N LEU A 16 -12.52 -10.12 3.10
CA LEU A 16 -11.82 -11.41 2.96
C LEU A 16 -12.52 -12.58 3.70
N GLY A 17 -13.41 -12.27 4.63
CA GLY A 17 -14.07 -13.22 5.52
C GLY A 17 -13.13 -13.83 6.57
N ASP A 18 -13.71 -14.61 7.48
CA ASP A 18 -13.04 -15.19 8.66
C ASP A 18 -11.79 -16.02 8.36
N SER A 19 -11.78 -16.70 7.20
CA SER A 19 -10.75 -17.68 6.88
C SER A 19 -9.48 -17.10 6.24
N ALA A 20 -9.49 -15.82 5.86
CA ALA A 20 -8.43 -15.26 5.02
C ALA A 20 -7.92 -13.87 5.47
N TRP A 21 -8.50 -13.27 6.50
CA TRP A 21 -8.03 -11.99 7.01
C TRP A 21 -6.84 -12.16 7.98
N ILE A 22 -6.02 -11.12 8.07
CA ILE A 22 -4.85 -11.00 8.93
C ILE A 22 -5.06 -9.69 9.70
N SER A 23 -4.89 -9.69 11.02
CA SER A 23 -5.13 -8.47 11.83
C SER A 23 -4.25 -7.30 11.39
N ALA A 24 -4.70 -6.07 11.57
CA ALA A 24 -4.03 -4.86 11.16
C ALA A 24 -2.68 -4.73 11.87
N ARG A 25 -2.65 -5.08 13.16
CA ARG A 25 -1.40 -5.20 13.94
C ARG A 25 -0.38 -6.10 13.25
N ASP A 26 -0.80 -7.27 12.78
CA ASP A 26 0.09 -8.22 12.12
C ASP A 26 0.47 -7.76 10.73
N ARG A 27 -0.45 -7.16 9.97
CA ARG A 27 -0.13 -6.55 8.67
C ARG A 27 0.94 -5.48 8.81
N CYS A 28 0.82 -4.61 9.81
CA CYS A 28 1.84 -3.59 10.10
C CYS A 28 3.18 -4.24 10.47
N GLN A 29 3.17 -5.27 11.33
CA GLN A 29 4.39 -5.97 11.72
C GLN A 29 5.07 -6.67 10.54
N LEU A 30 4.31 -7.25 9.62
CA LEU A 30 4.84 -7.84 8.39
C LEU A 30 5.46 -6.78 7.47
N CYS A 31 4.86 -5.60 7.37
CA CYS A 31 5.41 -4.48 6.62
C CYS A 31 6.69 -3.95 7.27
N ASP A 32 6.70 -3.75 8.59
CA ASP A 32 7.90 -3.31 9.34
C ASP A 32 9.05 -4.29 9.11
N GLY A 33 8.82 -5.60 9.28
CA GLY A 33 9.84 -6.63 9.06
C GLY A 33 10.34 -6.70 7.61
N ALA A 34 9.48 -6.41 6.62
CA ALA A 34 9.88 -6.34 5.21
C ALA A 34 10.77 -5.12 4.90
N ILE A 35 10.49 -3.97 5.54
CA ILE A 35 11.28 -2.75 5.40
C ILE A 35 12.65 -2.93 6.07
N GLU A 36 12.68 -3.51 7.28
CA GLU A 36 13.92 -3.77 8.02
C GLU A 36 14.85 -4.72 7.26
N GLU A 37 14.31 -5.78 6.64
CA GLU A 37 15.10 -6.76 5.90
C GLU A 37 15.75 -6.19 4.63
N GLN A 38 15.15 -5.16 4.03
CA GLN A 38 15.73 -4.43 2.90
C GLN A 38 16.95 -3.57 3.29
N GLY A 39 17.15 -3.32 4.58
CA GLY A 39 18.32 -2.62 5.12
C GLY A 39 18.09 -1.14 5.40
N SER A 40 19.10 -0.52 6.00
CA SER A 40 19.07 0.86 6.53
C SER A 40 18.71 1.90 5.49
N ASP A 41 19.11 1.66 4.23
CA ASP A 41 18.87 2.60 3.14
C ASP A 41 17.38 2.77 2.87
N VAL A 42 16.59 1.68 2.92
CA VAL A 42 15.14 1.73 2.74
C VAL A 42 14.44 2.20 4.01
N SER A 43 14.84 1.66 5.18
CA SER A 43 14.21 2.02 6.45
C SER A 43 14.43 3.47 6.87
N SER A 44 15.39 4.18 6.25
CA SER A 44 15.62 5.61 6.48
C SER A 44 14.52 6.52 5.92
N TRP A 45 13.74 6.05 4.93
CA TRP A 45 12.72 6.87 4.28
C TRP A 45 11.38 6.17 4.07
N VAL A 46 11.26 4.87 4.33
CA VAL A 46 10.00 4.12 4.34
C VAL A 46 9.63 3.75 5.77
N SER A 47 8.39 4.00 6.17
CA SER A 47 7.85 3.57 7.46
C SER A 47 6.41 3.09 7.35
N VAL A 48 5.94 2.37 8.36
CA VAL A 48 4.53 1.95 8.49
C VAL A 48 3.82 2.89 9.44
N SER A 49 2.66 3.40 9.03
CA SER A 49 1.72 4.08 9.92
C SER A 49 0.58 3.15 10.29
N ARG A 50 0.26 3.12 11.59
CA ARG A 50 -0.90 2.40 12.15
C ARG A 50 -2.14 3.30 12.26
N GLY A 51 -2.02 4.57 11.87
CA GLY A 51 -3.02 5.60 12.13
C GLY A 51 -4.42 5.25 11.62
N GLU A 52 -4.56 4.73 10.38
CA GLU A 52 -5.87 4.34 9.85
C GLU A 52 -6.50 3.20 10.67
N SER A 53 -5.71 2.16 10.98
CA SER A 53 -6.20 1.00 11.71
C SER A 53 -6.50 1.25 13.19
N GLU A 54 -5.86 2.25 13.79
CA GLU A 54 -6.03 2.59 15.21
C GLU A 54 -7.11 3.64 15.44
N TRP A 55 -7.37 4.51 14.44
CA TRP A 55 -8.29 5.63 14.61
C TRP A 55 -9.70 5.39 14.04
N SER A 56 -9.87 4.38 13.18
CA SER A 56 -11.16 4.07 12.57
C SER A 56 -11.56 2.61 12.76
N ASP A 57 -12.79 2.41 13.26
CA ASP A 57 -13.45 1.11 13.34
C ASP A 57 -13.98 0.64 11.97
N GLY A 58 -13.89 1.45 10.92
CA GLY A 58 -14.43 1.19 9.58
C GLY A 58 -13.44 1.47 8.45
N PHE A 59 -13.87 1.27 7.21
CA PHE A 59 -13.10 1.72 6.04
C PHE A 59 -13.08 3.24 5.99
N VAL A 60 -11.90 3.84 5.89
CA VAL A 60 -11.76 5.27 5.63
C VAL A 60 -11.37 5.45 4.17
N ASP A 61 -12.07 6.33 3.48
CA ASP A 61 -11.71 6.67 2.10
C ASP A 61 -10.30 7.27 2.01
N PHE A 62 -9.65 7.07 0.87
CA PHE A 62 -8.26 7.47 0.66
C PHE A 62 -8.04 8.99 0.73
N GLY A 63 -9.06 9.78 0.36
CA GLY A 63 -9.03 11.24 0.43
C GLY A 63 -8.81 11.72 1.87
N PRO A 64 -9.76 11.43 2.79
CA PRO A 64 -9.62 11.76 4.20
C PRO A 64 -8.32 11.27 4.86
N VAL A 65 -7.86 10.04 4.54
CA VAL A 65 -6.58 9.53 5.06
C VAL A 65 -5.39 10.39 4.59
N THR A 66 -5.40 10.80 3.33
CA THR A 66 -4.31 11.60 2.75
C THR A 66 -4.30 13.03 3.27
N GLU A 67 -5.48 13.65 3.41
CA GLU A 67 -5.63 14.99 4.00
C GLU A 67 -5.16 15.01 5.46
N ASN A 68 -5.64 14.07 6.28
CA ASN A 68 -5.24 13.97 7.68
C ASN A 68 -3.73 13.76 7.83
N LEU A 69 -3.12 12.94 6.96
CA LEU A 69 -1.67 12.75 6.97
C LEU A 69 -0.93 14.04 6.58
N ARG A 70 -1.40 14.75 5.56
CA ARG A 70 -0.82 16.03 5.15
C ARG A 70 -0.85 17.04 6.29
N ASP A 71 -1.99 17.16 6.95
CA ASP A 71 -2.21 18.14 8.00
C ASP A 71 -1.38 17.78 9.25
N PHE A 72 -1.31 16.50 9.61
CA PHE A 72 -0.44 16.00 10.68
C PHE A 72 1.04 16.31 10.43
N LEU A 73 1.54 16.03 9.21
CA LEU A 73 2.94 16.24 8.86
C LEU A 73 3.31 17.73 8.85
N ASN A 74 2.46 18.57 8.28
CA ASN A 74 2.69 20.01 8.27
C ASN A 74 2.56 20.62 9.67
N GLY A 75 1.59 20.18 10.48
CA GLY A 75 1.46 20.59 11.88
C GLY A 75 2.70 20.24 12.70
N THR A 76 3.21 19.01 12.55
CA THR A 76 4.44 18.56 13.22
C THR A 76 5.65 19.43 12.86
N LEU A 77 5.75 19.89 11.60
CA LEU A 77 6.83 20.79 11.19
C LEU A 77 6.70 22.18 11.82
N VAL A 78 5.47 22.70 11.92
CA VAL A 78 5.19 23.98 12.59
C VAL A 78 5.56 23.89 14.08
N ASP A 79 5.16 22.83 14.77
CA ASP A 79 5.49 22.61 16.19
C ASP A 79 7.01 22.50 16.43
N GLN A 80 7.74 21.96 15.45
CA GLN A 80 9.20 21.89 15.45
C GLN A 80 9.90 23.17 14.98
N GLN A 81 9.14 24.26 14.73
CA GLN A 81 9.65 25.52 14.18
C GLN A 81 10.38 25.38 12.83
N LYS A 82 10.06 24.33 12.07
CA LYS A 82 10.61 24.05 10.73
C LYS A 82 9.65 24.54 9.66
N ILE A 83 9.63 25.86 9.45
CA ILE A 83 8.73 26.47 8.45
C ILE A 83 9.29 26.22 7.04
N LEU A 84 8.53 25.50 6.23
CA LEU A 84 8.83 25.32 4.81
C LEU A 84 8.27 26.47 3.99
N ARG A 85 8.95 26.84 2.90
CA ARG A 85 8.44 27.83 1.92
C ARG A 85 7.12 27.36 1.28
N TYR A 86 6.97 26.05 1.11
CA TYR A 86 5.75 25.41 0.62
C TYR A 86 5.41 24.24 1.56
N PRO A 87 4.13 24.04 1.91
CA PRO A 87 3.71 22.90 2.71
C PRO A 87 4.14 21.57 2.09
N LEU A 88 4.34 20.55 2.92
CA LEU A 88 4.49 19.17 2.45
C LEU A 88 3.24 18.75 1.69
N CYS A 89 3.45 18.20 0.49
CA CYS A 89 2.41 17.51 -0.26
C CYS A 89 2.44 16.01 0.08
N VAL A 90 1.25 15.39 0.14
CA VAL A 90 1.11 13.95 0.29
C VAL A 90 0.56 13.40 -1.03
N VAL A 91 1.27 12.42 -1.59
CA VAL A 91 0.92 11.78 -2.86
C VAL A 91 0.33 10.41 -2.56
N TYR A 92 -0.89 10.16 -3.02
CA TYR A 92 -1.51 8.84 -2.91
C TYR A 92 -0.90 7.88 -3.94
N ILE A 93 -0.33 6.77 -3.50
CA ILE A 93 0.32 5.77 -4.38
C ILE A 93 -0.56 4.53 -4.52
N CYS A 94 -0.86 4.13 -5.76
CA CYS A 94 -1.58 2.89 -6.04
C CYS A 94 -1.04 2.15 -7.26
N GLY A 95 -1.40 0.87 -7.39
CA GLY A 95 -1.14 0.09 -8.60
C GLY A 95 -2.14 0.42 -9.71
N LEU A 96 -1.72 0.27 -10.96
CA LEU A 96 -2.54 0.47 -12.15
C LEU A 96 -3.82 -0.39 -12.15
N ASP A 97 -3.77 -1.58 -11.54
CA ASP A 97 -4.92 -2.47 -11.36
C ASP A 97 -6.01 -1.86 -10.46
N HIS A 98 -5.62 -1.11 -9.44
CA HIS A 98 -6.56 -0.39 -8.58
C HIS A 98 -7.12 0.85 -9.29
N PHE A 99 -6.25 1.64 -9.92
CA PHE A 99 -6.65 2.83 -10.66
C PHE A 99 -7.71 2.52 -11.72
N ASN A 100 -7.51 1.47 -12.52
CA ASN A 100 -8.45 1.07 -13.57
C ASN A 100 -9.82 0.60 -13.05
N LYS A 101 -9.91 0.19 -11.78
CA LYS A 101 -11.15 -0.31 -11.15
C LYS A 101 -11.84 0.74 -10.27
N CYS A 102 -11.12 1.78 -9.86
CA CYS A 102 -11.56 2.74 -8.87
C CYS A 102 -11.61 4.15 -9.47
N SER A 103 -12.74 4.50 -10.07
CA SER A 103 -12.95 5.85 -10.63
C SER A 103 -12.86 6.97 -9.59
N TYR A 104 -12.94 6.63 -8.30
CA TYR A 104 -12.70 7.59 -7.22
C TYR A 104 -11.27 8.14 -7.22
N VAL A 105 -10.25 7.34 -7.56
CA VAL A 105 -8.85 7.81 -7.58
C VAL A 105 -8.67 8.93 -8.61
N GLU A 106 -9.25 8.77 -9.80
CA GLU A 106 -9.22 9.79 -10.85
C GLU A 106 -9.97 11.07 -10.43
N ARG A 107 -11.14 10.93 -9.78
CA ARG A 107 -11.92 12.08 -9.30
C ARG A 107 -11.18 12.87 -8.23
N MET A 108 -10.63 12.17 -7.24
CA MET A 108 -9.85 12.76 -6.14
C MET A 108 -8.66 13.57 -6.67
N ALA A 109 -7.94 13.03 -7.66
CA ALA A 109 -6.81 13.73 -8.29
C ALA A 109 -7.21 14.97 -9.12
N LYS A 110 -8.50 15.14 -9.43
CA LYS A 110 -9.05 16.29 -10.18
C LYS A 110 -9.69 17.35 -9.28
N GLN A 111 -10.26 16.94 -8.13
CA GLN A 111 -11.13 17.79 -7.33
C GLN A 111 -10.46 18.32 -6.05
N ASP A 112 -9.58 17.54 -5.42
CA ASP A 112 -9.25 17.75 -3.99
C ASP A 112 -7.83 18.29 -3.76
N ASN A 113 -7.16 18.84 -4.78
CA ASN A 113 -5.74 19.24 -4.72
C ASN A 113 -4.82 18.13 -4.18
N MET A 114 -5.16 16.88 -4.49
CA MET A 114 -4.39 15.72 -4.09
C MET A 114 -3.62 15.18 -5.29
N SER A 115 -2.31 15.02 -5.13
CA SER A 115 -1.50 14.39 -6.16
C SER A 115 -1.58 12.86 -6.04
N CYS A 116 -1.59 12.18 -7.18
CA CYS A 116 -1.65 10.72 -7.26
C CYS A 116 -0.42 10.15 -7.98
N ALA A 117 0.09 9.00 -7.54
CA ALA A 117 1.13 8.27 -8.26
C ALA A 117 0.64 6.86 -8.59
N ILE A 118 0.67 6.52 -9.88
CA ILE A 118 0.13 5.26 -10.40
C ILE A 118 1.29 4.41 -10.89
N VAL A 119 1.47 3.27 -10.24
CA VAL A 119 2.56 2.33 -10.54
C VAL A 119 2.08 1.29 -11.55
N TYR A 120 2.86 1.10 -12.62
CA TYR A 120 2.61 0.05 -13.60
C TYR A 120 2.41 -1.34 -12.96
N ARG A 121 1.48 -2.11 -13.50
CA ARG A 121 1.20 -3.51 -13.13
C ARG A 121 1.11 -4.35 -14.39
N VAL A 122 1.73 -5.53 -14.37
CA VAL A 122 1.82 -6.40 -15.55
C VAL A 122 0.42 -6.83 -15.99
N GLY A 123 0.12 -6.67 -17.29
CA GLY A 123 -1.15 -7.08 -17.88
C GLY A 123 -2.33 -6.15 -17.57
N CYS A 124 -2.07 -4.98 -16.99
CA CYS A 124 -3.09 -3.93 -16.83
C CYS A 124 -3.07 -2.97 -18.01
N ASP A 125 -4.25 -2.49 -18.41
CA ASP A 125 -4.41 -1.55 -19.51
C ASP A 125 -3.94 -0.13 -19.14
N GLU A 126 -3.08 0.46 -19.96
CA GLU A 126 -2.53 1.82 -19.77
C GLU A 126 -3.35 2.89 -20.49
N GLN A 127 -4.40 2.55 -21.25
CA GLN A 127 -5.20 3.52 -22.01
C GLN A 127 -5.75 4.65 -21.13
N LEU A 128 -6.21 4.32 -19.90
CA LEU A 128 -6.77 5.28 -18.95
C LEU A 128 -5.72 6.25 -18.38
N ILE A 129 -4.44 5.87 -18.36
CA ILE A 129 -3.35 6.73 -17.89
C ILE A 129 -3.18 7.94 -18.82
N SER A 130 -3.17 7.70 -20.13
CA SER A 130 -2.92 8.75 -21.13
C SER A 130 -3.93 9.91 -21.07
N ARG A 131 -5.16 9.65 -20.63
CA ARG A 131 -6.23 10.64 -20.44
C ARG A 131 -6.14 11.35 -19.09
N SER A 132 -5.78 10.61 -18.05
CA SER A 132 -5.80 11.08 -16.66
C SER A 132 -4.57 11.93 -16.32
N VAL A 133 -3.37 11.53 -16.76
CA VAL A 133 -2.11 12.27 -16.54
C VAL A 133 -2.14 13.67 -17.18
N LYS A 134 -2.97 13.88 -18.21
CA LYS A 134 -3.11 15.19 -18.87
C LYS A 134 -4.10 16.14 -18.18
N THR A 135 -4.97 15.62 -17.32
CA THR A 135 -6.13 16.37 -16.81
C THR A 135 -6.25 16.37 -15.29
N ALA A 136 -5.39 15.65 -14.60
CA ALA A 136 -5.37 15.50 -13.14
C ALA A 136 -3.92 15.58 -12.65
N ASP A 137 -3.75 15.84 -11.35
CA ASP A 137 -2.44 15.94 -10.71
C ASP A 137 -1.86 14.52 -10.45
N CYS A 138 -1.69 13.76 -11.53
CA CYS A 138 -1.32 12.34 -11.48
C CYS A 138 0.01 12.07 -12.19
N ILE A 139 0.86 11.32 -11.51
CA ILE A 139 2.17 10.87 -11.95
C ILE A 139 2.09 9.40 -12.31
N TYR A 140 2.44 9.05 -13.54
CA TYR A 140 2.57 7.65 -13.94
C TYR A 140 4.01 7.17 -13.81
N ILE A 141 4.20 6.00 -13.19
CA ILE A 141 5.52 5.38 -12.98
C ILE A 141 5.62 4.13 -13.89
N PRO A 142 6.19 4.27 -15.11
CA PRO A 142 6.24 3.20 -16.10
C PRO A 142 7.35 2.19 -15.76
N LEU A 143 7.07 1.24 -14.87
CA LEU A 143 7.98 0.16 -14.49
C LEU A 143 7.91 -1.06 -15.42
N ALA A 144 7.59 -0.86 -16.71
CA ALA A 144 7.31 -1.95 -17.65
C ALA A 144 8.53 -2.82 -17.96
N LYS A 145 9.75 -2.27 -17.84
CA LYS A 145 11.00 -3.02 -18.08
C LYS A 145 11.51 -3.72 -16.82
N GLU A 146 11.13 -3.19 -15.65
CA GLU A 146 11.59 -3.59 -14.33
C GLU A 146 10.66 -4.63 -13.69
N ARG A 147 9.35 -4.53 -13.91
CA ARG A 147 8.37 -5.50 -13.41
C ARG A 147 8.14 -6.62 -14.42
N LYS A 148 8.49 -7.84 -14.01
CA LYS A 148 8.20 -9.07 -14.76
C LYS A 148 6.97 -9.75 -14.17
N LYS A 149 6.25 -10.55 -14.97
CA LYS A 149 5.08 -11.33 -14.49
C LYS A 149 5.38 -12.16 -13.24
N LEU A 150 6.62 -12.66 -13.12
CA LEU A 150 7.07 -13.43 -11.97
C LEU A 150 7.22 -12.60 -10.69
N THR A 151 7.51 -11.29 -10.80
CA THR A 151 7.68 -10.40 -9.63
C THR A 151 6.41 -9.62 -9.27
N ASP A 152 5.35 -9.73 -10.07
CA ASP A 152 4.05 -9.09 -9.81
C ASP A 152 3.12 -10.03 -9.00
N VAL A 153 3.48 -10.25 -7.73
CA VAL A 153 2.79 -11.22 -6.86
C VAL A 153 1.64 -10.57 -6.10
N SER A 154 0.45 -11.19 -6.15
CA SER A 154 -0.71 -10.77 -5.36
C SER A 154 -0.63 -11.27 -3.92
N SER A 155 -1.00 -10.42 -2.96
CA SER A 155 -1.14 -10.82 -1.55
C SER A 155 -2.16 -11.95 -1.36
N THR A 156 -3.15 -12.11 -2.25
CA THR A 156 -4.10 -13.23 -2.20
C THR A 156 -3.40 -14.57 -2.40
N LEU A 157 -2.43 -14.66 -3.32
CA LEU A 157 -1.65 -15.88 -3.54
C LEU A 157 -0.77 -16.17 -2.31
N ILE A 158 -0.17 -15.15 -1.71
CA ILE A 158 0.64 -15.29 -0.49
C ILE A 158 -0.22 -15.82 0.67
N ARG A 159 -1.43 -15.30 0.87
CA ARG A 159 -2.34 -15.81 1.92
C ARG A 159 -2.76 -17.26 1.65
N GLN A 160 -3.13 -17.58 0.42
CA GLN A 160 -3.47 -18.95 0.01
C GLN A 160 -2.31 -19.92 0.27
N TYR A 161 -1.06 -19.51 0.03
CA TYR A 161 0.11 -20.32 0.33
C TYR A 161 0.18 -20.76 1.80
N PHE A 162 0.05 -19.83 2.74
CA PHE A 162 0.16 -20.16 4.17
C PHE A 162 -1.10 -20.80 4.75
N GLN A 163 -2.28 -20.47 4.23
CA GLN A 163 -3.57 -20.88 4.82
C GLN A 163 -4.21 -22.10 4.11
N LYS A 164 -3.89 -22.32 2.82
CA LYS A 164 -4.50 -23.34 1.94
C LYS A 164 -3.45 -23.95 0.98
N PRO A 165 -2.51 -24.79 1.47
CA PRO A 165 -1.39 -25.31 0.69
C PRO A 165 -1.74 -26.23 -0.51
N ALA A 166 -3.03 -26.49 -0.78
CA ALA A 166 -3.49 -27.31 -1.91
C ALA A 166 -3.39 -26.62 -3.29
N THR A 167 -3.11 -25.32 -3.34
CA THR A 167 -2.89 -24.59 -4.60
C THR A 167 -1.43 -24.73 -5.04
N ASN A 168 -1.19 -24.99 -6.32
CA ASN A 168 0.14 -25.06 -6.93
C ASN A 168 0.87 -23.70 -6.83
N THR A 169 1.48 -23.44 -5.67
CA THR A 169 2.21 -22.21 -5.32
C THR A 169 3.72 -22.42 -5.39
N SER A 170 4.18 -23.34 -6.24
CA SER A 170 5.60 -23.62 -6.43
C SER A 170 6.34 -22.31 -6.74
N ASN A 171 7.36 -22.00 -5.94
CA ASN A 171 8.20 -20.79 -5.98
C ASN A 171 7.65 -19.50 -5.35
N ILE A 172 6.45 -19.49 -4.75
CA ILE A 172 5.94 -18.24 -4.11
C ILE A 172 6.84 -17.74 -2.97
N GLU A 173 7.48 -18.68 -2.26
CA GLU A 173 8.40 -18.37 -1.16
C GLU A 173 9.55 -17.45 -1.57
N ARG A 174 9.98 -17.52 -2.84
CA ARG A 174 11.09 -16.70 -3.35
C ARG A 174 10.72 -15.21 -3.46
N PHE A 175 9.44 -14.87 -3.35
CA PHE A 175 8.94 -13.50 -3.43
C PHE A 175 8.51 -12.94 -2.07
N ILE A 176 8.76 -13.68 -0.99
CA ILE A 176 8.41 -13.29 0.37
C ILE A 176 9.71 -13.16 1.15
N TYR A 177 9.91 -12.01 1.78
CA TYR A 177 11.05 -11.78 2.65
C TYR A 177 11.15 -12.86 3.74
N PRO A 178 12.31 -13.51 3.96
CA PRO A 178 12.56 -14.44 5.05
C PRO A 178 11.85 -14.15 6.38
N ASN A 179 11.92 -12.92 6.90
CA ASN A 179 11.29 -12.54 8.17
C ASN A 179 9.76 -12.57 8.09
N VAL A 180 9.21 -12.06 6.98
CA VAL A 180 7.76 -12.13 6.68
C VAL A 180 7.32 -13.59 6.59
N ARG A 181 8.10 -14.43 5.90
CA ARG A 181 7.82 -15.87 5.76
C ARG A 181 7.83 -16.57 7.11
N GLN A 182 8.86 -16.33 7.93
CA GLN A 182 8.97 -16.93 9.27
C GLN A 182 7.78 -16.54 10.15
N TYR A 183 7.40 -15.25 10.15
CA TYR A 183 6.25 -14.76 10.90
C TYR A 183 4.94 -15.43 10.44
N MET A 184 4.71 -15.42 9.13
CA MET A 184 3.52 -16.03 8.51
C MET A 184 3.42 -17.52 8.83
N SER A 185 4.50 -18.29 8.67
CA SER A 185 4.51 -19.72 9.01
C SER A 185 4.23 -19.97 10.49
N LYS A 186 4.82 -19.16 11.39
CA LYS A 186 4.64 -19.34 12.85
C LYS A 186 3.22 -19.06 13.31
N LYS A 187 2.58 -18.02 12.76
CA LYS A 187 1.29 -17.51 13.25
C LYS A 187 0.09 -18.02 12.45
N TYR A 188 0.27 -18.22 11.15
CA TYR A 188 -0.80 -18.52 10.20
C TYR A 188 -0.58 -19.82 9.42
N GLY A 189 0.60 -20.43 9.51
CA GLY A 189 0.86 -21.73 8.92
C GLY A 189 0.01 -22.80 9.62
N LYS A 190 -0.66 -23.64 8.82
CA LYS A 190 -1.31 -24.85 9.36
C LYS A 190 -0.23 -25.83 9.82
N LYS A 191 -0.38 -26.35 11.04
CA LYS A 191 0.39 -27.51 11.54
C LYS A 191 -0.10 -28.79 10.88
#